data_AF-A0A963AL18-F1
#
_entry.id   AF-A0A963AL18-F1
#
_cell.length_a   1.000
_cell.length_b   1.000
_cell.length_c   1.000
_cell.angle_alpha   90.00
_cell.angle_beta   90.00
_cell.angle_gamma   90.00
#
_symmetry.space_group_name_H-M   'P 1'
#
loop_
_entity.id
_entity.type
_entity.pdbx_description
1 polymer ?
#
loop_
_entity_poly.entity_id
_entity_poly.type
_entity_poly.pdbx_seq_one_letter_code
_entity_poly.pdbx_strand_id
1 'polypeptide(L)'
;MSGVGKTHLSSMLREHNWFHYSVDYRIGTRYLDEPIMDLIKQQAMQIPFLRDLMRKDWIYVRNNIKVDDLGPVLSFVGKLGNPELSGVPLEEFRHRQALYRQAEIDAIRDIPVFVRKAQEIYGYPHFINDVAGSLCDLEENGSVELLVRHTLILYIKAADKYEEDELIRRAQKWPKPLYFRPAFLDEQIQAYLQEHQLQYAAQMEPDAFTSWVFPRLFHSRIPRYEAIAEPHGYTVTSRQV
;
A
#
# COMPACT_ATOMS: atom_id res chain seq x y z
N MET A 1 -0.21 10.65 3.34
CA MET A 1 -0.06 10.46 1.87
C MET A 1 1.31 9.88 1.51
N SER A 2 1.49 9.33 0.30
CA SER A 2 2.81 8.91 -0.19
C SER A 2 3.60 10.13 -0.68
N GLY A 3 4.92 10.14 -0.48
CA GLY A 3 5.80 11.22 -0.98
C GLY A 3 5.88 12.52 -0.16
N VAL A 4 5.10 12.66 0.92
CA VAL A 4 5.09 13.85 1.81
C VAL A 4 6.11 13.82 2.95
N GLY A 5 6.94 12.77 3.05
CA GLY A 5 8.01 12.69 4.07
C GLY A 5 7.84 11.62 5.17
N LYS A 6 6.80 10.76 5.14
CA LYS A 6 6.60 9.71 6.17
C LYS A 6 7.82 8.80 6.38
N THR A 7 8.38 8.30 5.28
CA THR A 7 9.56 7.43 5.32
C THR A 7 10.82 8.17 5.73
N HIS A 8 10.92 9.47 5.39
CA HIS A 8 12.03 10.31 5.84
C HIS A 8 12.03 10.46 7.36
N LEU A 9 10.88 10.83 7.94
CA LEU A 9 10.71 10.93 9.39
C LEU A 9 10.97 9.61 10.09
N SER A 10 10.39 8.51 9.61
CA SER A 10 10.57 7.19 10.24
C SER A 10 12.03 6.71 10.17
N SER A 11 12.76 7.04 9.09
CA SER A 11 14.19 6.75 8.96
C SER A 11 15.03 7.60 9.92
N MET A 12 14.75 8.90 10.02
CA MET A 12 15.41 9.80 10.97
C MET A 12 15.20 9.34 12.42
N LEU A 13 13.95 9.02 12.81
CA LEU A 13 13.64 8.55 14.16
C LEU A 13 14.33 7.21 14.48
N ARG A 14 14.47 6.32 13.49
CA ARG A 14 15.19 5.07 13.65
C ARG A 14 16.67 5.29 14.01
N GLU A 15 17.31 6.32 13.46
CA GLU A 15 18.68 6.71 13.82
C GLU A 15 18.77 7.24 15.27
N HIS A 16 17.65 7.67 15.84
CA HIS A 16 17.52 8.17 17.21
C HIS A 16 16.89 7.15 18.17
N ASN A 17 17.14 5.85 17.98
CA ASN A 17 16.67 4.76 18.85
C ASN A 17 15.14 4.67 18.98
N TRP A 18 14.40 4.94 17.90
CA TRP A 18 12.99 4.55 17.79
C TRP A 18 12.87 3.18 17.14
N PHE A 19 12.03 2.31 17.69
CA PHE A 19 11.64 1.07 17.01
C PHE A 19 10.75 1.42 15.83
N HIS A 20 11.20 1.12 14.62
CA HIS A 20 10.46 1.39 13.39
C HIS A 20 9.63 0.17 12.98
N TYR A 21 8.31 0.31 13.06
CA TYR A 21 7.34 -0.65 12.55
C TYR A 21 6.74 -0.12 11.24
N SER A 22 7.09 -0.74 10.12
CA SER A 22 6.48 -0.44 8.82
C SER A 22 5.31 -1.38 8.56
N VAL A 23 4.11 -0.80 8.42
CA VAL A 23 2.89 -1.57 8.09
C VAL A 23 3.04 -2.22 6.72
N ASP A 24 3.55 -1.49 5.73
CA ASP A 24 3.77 -2.01 4.37
C ASP A 24 4.74 -3.20 4.35
N TYR A 25 5.83 -3.11 5.11
CA TYR A 25 6.78 -4.22 5.26
C TYR A 25 6.11 -5.44 5.90
N ARG A 26 5.26 -5.22 6.90
CA ARG A 26 4.54 -6.31 7.59
C ARG A 26 3.50 -6.96 6.69
N ILE A 27 2.75 -6.18 5.91
CA ILE A 27 1.81 -6.69 4.89
C ILE A 27 2.53 -7.71 4.03
N GLY A 28 3.66 -7.32 3.45
CA GLY A 28 4.42 -8.16 2.54
C GLY A 28 5.02 -9.40 3.18
N THR A 29 5.69 -9.25 4.32
CA THR A 29 6.48 -10.34 4.94
C THR A 29 5.65 -11.32 5.76
N ARG A 30 4.43 -10.95 6.16
CA ARG A 30 3.59 -11.81 7.01
C ARG A 30 2.30 -12.23 6.34
N TYR A 31 1.59 -11.29 5.72
CA TYR A 31 0.19 -11.49 5.35
C TYR A 31 0.00 -11.76 3.85
N LEU A 32 0.89 -11.22 3.01
CA LEU A 32 0.90 -11.46 1.57
C LEU A 32 2.04 -12.38 1.11
N ASP A 33 2.91 -12.85 2.01
CA ASP A 33 4.02 -13.72 1.63
C ASP A 33 3.54 -14.97 0.88
N GLU A 34 2.58 -15.70 1.46
CA GLU A 34 1.96 -16.88 0.83
C GLU A 34 1.20 -16.55 -0.47
N PRO A 35 0.27 -15.57 -0.51
CA PRO A 35 -0.38 -15.16 -1.76
C PRO A 35 0.59 -14.80 -2.91
N ILE A 36 1.66 -14.06 -2.61
CA ILE A 36 2.71 -13.71 -3.59
C ILE A 36 3.41 -15.00 -4.06
N MET A 37 3.76 -15.88 -3.12
CA MET A 37 4.41 -17.15 -3.43
C MET A 37 3.52 -18.08 -4.27
N ASP A 38 2.22 -18.10 -4.04
CA ASP A 38 1.29 -18.92 -4.81
C ASP A 38 1.14 -18.41 -6.25
N LEU A 39 1.10 -17.09 -6.44
CA LEU A 39 1.16 -16.50 -7.79
C LEU A 39 2.44 -16.90 -8.52
N ILE A 40 3.60 -16.83 -7.86
CA ILE A 40 4.89 -17.23 -8.46
C ILE A 40 4.88 -18.72 -8.80
N LYS A 41 4.40 -19.58 -7.89
CA LYS A 41 4.28 -21.03 -8.13
C LYS A 41 3.39 -21.30 -9.32
N GLN A 42 2.21 -20.67 -9.40
CA GLN A 42 1.28 -20.82 -10.53
C GLN A 42 1.96 -20.52 -11.87
N GLN A 43 2.74 -19.45 -11.95
CA GLN A 43 3.51 -19.10 -13.15
C GLN A 43 4.63 -20.12 -13.42
N ALA A 44 5.39 -20.50 -12.40
CA ALA A 44 6.47 -21.48 -12.52
C ALA A 44 5.95 -22.86 -12.98
N MET A 45 4.74 -23.26 -12.57
CA MET A 45 4.12 -24.53 -12.99
C MET A 45 3.84 -24.59 -14.49
N GLN A 46 3.71 -23.44 -15.18
CA GLN A 46 3.51 -23.38 -16.63
C GLN A 46 4.78 -23.70 -17.42
N ILE A 47 5.96 -23.60 -16.78
CA ILE A 47 7.26 -23.88 -17.39
C ILE A 47 7.69 -25.30 -16.98
N PRO A 48 7.70 -26.31 -17.88
CA PRO A 48 7.96 -27.71 -17.52
C PRO A 48 9.25 -27.92 -16.72
N PHE A 49 10.33 -27.21 -17.09
CA PHE A 49 11.60 -27.25 -16.37
C PHE A 49 11.46 -26.81 -14.92
N LEU A 50 10.88 -25.62 -14.66
CA LEU A 50 10.70 -25.11 -13.29
C LEU A 50 9.74 -25.97 -12.48
N ARG A 51 8.64 -26.42 -13.09
CA ARG A 51 7.69 -27.35 -12.47
C ARG A 51 8.39 -28.61 -11.95
N ASP A 52 9.23 -29.23 -12.76
CA ASP A 52 9.88 -30.49 -12.39
C ASP A 52 10.93 -30.28 -11.29
N LEU A 53 11.63 -29.13 -11.28
CA LEU A 53 12.54 -28.75 -10.19
C LEU A 53 11.78 -28.51 -8.87
N MET A 54 10.68 -27.75 -8.91
CA MET A 54 9.91 -27.39 -7.72
C MET A 54 9.15 -28.60 -7.14
N ARG A 55 8.55 -29.47 -7.97
CA ARG A 55 7.82 -30.66 -7.48
C ARG A 55 8.70 -31.70 -6.80
N LYS A 56 10.01 -31.67 -7.06
CA LYS A 56 11.01 -32.55 -6.42
C LYS A 56 11.75 -31.85 -5.27
N ASP A 57 11.35 -30.64 -4.92
CA ASP A 57 12.00 -29.81 -3.91
C ASP A 57 13.51 -29.59 -4.16
N TRP A 58 13.93 -29.61 -5.42
CA TRP A 58 15.33 -29.35 -5.79
C TRP A 58 15.67 -27.86 -5.79
N ILE A 59 14.66 -26.99 -5.87
CA ILE A 59 14.78 -25.54 -5.71
C ILE A 59 13.66 -25.04 -4.80
N TYR A 60 13.92 -23.92 -4.11
CA TYR A 60 12.89 -23.16 -3.42
C TYR A 60 12.97 -21.69 -3.83
N VAL A 61 11.83 -21.00 -3.76
CA VAL A 61 11.72 -19.56 -4.04
C VAL A 61 11.24 -18.90 -2.75
N ARG A 62 11.77 -17.71 -2.46
CA ARG A 62 11.37 -16.88 -1.32
C ARG A 62 11.25 -15.44 -1.75
N ASN A 63 10.32 -14.71 -1.15
CA ASN A 63 10.24 -13.27 -1.31
C ASN A 63 11.41 -12.58 -0.60
N ASN A 64 11.97 -11.56 -1.24
CA ASN A 64 12.96 -10.68 -0.62
C ASN A 64 12.38 -9.27 -0.55
N ILE A 65 11.55 -9.02 0.46
CA ILE A 65 10.88 -7.75 0.69
C ILE A 65 11.74 -6.93 1.65
N LYS A 66 11.96 -5.66 1.33
CA LYS A 66 12.70 -4.71 2.17
C LYS A 66 11.78 -3.60 2.64
N VAL A 67 12.18 -2.90 3.70
CA VAL A 67 11.39 -1.79 4.25
C VAL A 67 11.27 -0.63 3.25
N ASP A 68 12.33 -0.38 2.48
CA ASP A 68 12.44 0.68 1.47
C ASP A 68 12.11 0.20 0.04
N ASP A 69 11.96 -1.11 -0.16
CA ASP A 69 11.63 -1.72 -1.44
C ASP A 69 10.59 -2.84 -1.27
N LEU A 70 9.34 -2.47 -1.54
CA LEU A 70 8.16 -3.32 -1.46
C LEU A 70 7.86 -4.01 -2.80
N GLY A 71 8.83 -4.10 -3.72
CA GLY A 71 8.68 -4.61 -5.07
C GLY A 71 7.73 -5.82 -5.20
N PRO A 72 7.93 -6.93 -4.45
CA PRO A 72 7.05 -8.10 -4.52
C PRO A 72 5.58 -7.80 -4.19
N VAL A 73 5.32 -6.94 -3.20
CA VAL A 73 3.96 -6.53 -2.81
C VAL A 73 3.31 -5.72 -3.92
N LEU A 74 4.04 -4.74 -4.47
CA LEU A 74 3.54 -3.91 -5.58
C LEU A 74 3.28 -4.76 -6.83
N SER A 75 4.18 -5.68 -7.17
CA SER A 75 4.01 -6.60 -8.30
C SER A 75 2.79 -7.51 -8.12
N PHE A 76 2.50 -7.96 -6.90
CA PHE A 76 1.30 -8.72 -6.61
C PHE A 76 0.04 -7.88 -6.77
N VAL A 77 -0.05 -6.73 -6.11
CA VAL A 77 -1.20 -5.82 -6.24
C VAL A 77 -1.49 -5.49 -7.72
N GLY A 78 -0.43 -5.19 -8.47
CA GLY A 78 -0.51 -4.95 -9.92
C GLY A 78 -1.29 -3.70 -10.30
N LYS A 79 -1.54 -3.54 -11.60
CA LYS A 79 -2.33 -2.44 -12.17
C LYS A 79 -3.52 -3.02 -12.92
N LEU A 80 -4.71 -2.47 -12.72
CA LEU A 80 -5.91 -2.87 -13.45
C LEU A 80 -5.75 -2.57 -14.95
N GLY A 81 -6.08 -3.53 -15.81
CA GLY A 81 -6.16 -3.28 -17.25
C GLY A 81 -5.91 -4.52 -18.10
N ASN A 82 -5.46 -4.30 -19.33
CA ASN A 82 -5.22 -5.33 -20.34
C ASN A 82 -4.09 -6.29 -19.92
N PRO A 83 -4.35 -7.61 -19.78
CA PRO A 83 -3.33 -8.61 -19.47
C PRO A 83 -2.18 -8.70 -20.48
N GLU A 84 -2.43 -8.41 -21.75
CA GLU A 84 -1.39 -8.38 -22.79
C GLU A 84 -0.38 -7.24 -22.58
N LEU A 85 -0.76 -6.22 -21.80
CA LEU A 85 0.07 -5.08 -21.41
C LEU A 85 0.51 -5.18 -19.94
N SER A 86 0.59 -6.42 -19.40
CA SER A 86 0.91 -6.70 -17.99
C SER A 86 -0.11 -6.14 -16.98
N GLY A 87 -1.34 -5.89 -17.43
CA GLY A 87 -2.48 -5.56 -16.56
C GLY A 87 -3.03 -6.76 -15.82
N VAL A 88 -3.76 -6.50 -14.74
CA VAL A 88 -4.50 -7.50 -13.98
C VAL A 88 -5.97 -7.41 -14.38
N PRO A 89 -6.63 -8.52 -14.80
CA PRO A 89 -8.07 -8.55 -15.06
C PRO A 89 -8.88 -8.07 -13.84
N LEU A 90 -10.04 -7.45 -14.08
CA LEU A 90 -10.82 -6.80 -13.01
C LEU A 90 -11.16 -7.71 -11.83
N GLU A 91 -11.60 -8.95 -12.08
CA GLU A 91 -11.97 -9.87 -11.00
C GLU A 91 -10.77 -10.23 -10.12
N GLU A 92 -9.65 -10.58 -10.76
CA GLU A 92 -8.40 -10.87 -10.07
C GLU A 92 -7.85 -9.63 -9.35
N PHE A 93 -7.94 -8.46 -9.98
CA PHE A 93 -7.52 -7.20 -9.37
C PHE A 93 -8.32 -6.93 -8.09
N ARG A 94 -9.65 -7.06 -8.13
CA ARG A 94 -10.52 -6.92 -6.94
C ARG A 94 -10.16 -7.93 -5.86
N HIS A 95 -9.88 -9.18 -6.24
CA HIS A 95 -9.45 -10.22 -5.29
C HIS A 95 -8.15 -9.82 -4.57
N ARG A 96 -7.13 -9.37 -5.32
CA ARG A 96 -5.85 -8.92 -4.74
C ARG A 96 -5.99 -7.66 -3.89
N GLN A 97 -6.86 -6.73 -4.28
CA GLN A 97 -7.20 -5.55 -3.47
C GLN A 97 -7.82 -5.94 -2.12
N ALA A 98 -8.71 -6.95 -2.11
CA ALA A 98 -9.32 -7.46 -0.88
C ALA A 98 -8.29 -8.15 0.03
N LEU A 99 -7.38 -8.95 -0.53
CA LEU A 99 -6.26 -9.55 0.22
C LEU A 99 -5.34 -8.48 0.81
N TYR A 100 -4.97 -7.47 0.02
CA TYR A 100 -4.17 -6.34 0.50
C TYR A 100 -4.86 -5.58 1.64
N ARG A 101 -6.15 -5.27 1.50
CA ARG A 101 -6.95 -4.62 2.54
C ARG A 101 -6.92 -5.42 3.84
N GLN A 102 -7.17 -6.72 3.76
CA GLN A 102 -7.18 -7.58 4.93
C GLN A 102 -5.80 -7.66 5.58
N ALA A 103 -4.75 -7.79 4.76
CA ALA A 103 -3.37 -7.78 5.22
C ALA A 103 -2.99 -6.47 5.93
N GLU A 104 -3.44 -5.32 5.44
CA GLU A 104 -3.21 -4.03 6.08
C GLU A 104 -3.91 -3.93 7.45
N ILE A 105 -5.18 -4.36 7.52
CA ILE A 105 -5.93 -4.41 8.79
C ILE A 105 -5.21 -5.29 9.81
N ASP A 106 -4.75 -6.48 9.42
CA ASP A 106 -4.08 -7.40 10.34
C ASP A 106 -2.67 -6.92 10.71
N ALA A 107 -1.96 -6.25 9.80
CA ALA A 107 -0.70 -5.56 10.11
C ALA A 107 -0.88 -4.40 11.10
N ILE A 108 -2.01 -3.67 11.05
CA ILE A 108 -2.32 -2.65 12.06
C ILE A 108 -2.65 -3.30 13.42
N ARG A 109 -3.40 -4.42 13.43
CA ARG A 109 -3.72 -5.16 14.66
C ARG A 109 -2.50 -5.73 15.38
N ASP A 110 -1.39 -5.94 14.67
CA ASP A 110 -0.11 -6.36 15.24
C ASP A 110 0.58 -5.26 16.08
N ILE A 111 0.24 -3.98 15.89
CA ILE A 111 0.93 -2.83 16.51
C ILE A 111 1.04 -2.95 18.03
N PRO A 112 -0.02 -3.27 18.81
CA PRO A 112 0.09 -3.32 20.28
C PRO A 112 1.07 -4.40 20.75
N VAL A 113 1.19 -5.51 19.99
CA VAL A 113 2.17 -6.56 20.28
C VAL A 113 3.58 -6.04 20.00
N PHE A 114 3.78 -5.30 18.90
CA PHE A 114 5.10 -4.76 18.56
C PHE A 114 5.53 -3.59 19.46
N VAL A 115 4.60 -2.78 19.97
CA VAL A 115 4.89 -1.79 21.01
C VAL A 115 5.48 -2.48 22.25
N ARG A 116 4.84 -3.57 22.73
CA ARG A 116 5.38 -4.35 23.85
C ARG A 116 6.74 -4.97 23.52
N LYS A 117 6.88 -5.63 22.36
CA LYS A 117 8.15 -6.24 21.94
C LYS A 117 9.27 -5.21 21.83
N ALA A 118 8.99 -4.02 21.31
CA ALA A 118 9.96 -2.93 21.18
C ALA A 118 10.59 -2.61 22.55
N GLN A 119 9.77 -2.52 23.60
CA GLN A 119 10.22 -2.22 24.95
C GLN A 119 10.81 -3.45 25.66
N GLU A 120 10.07 -4.56 25.72
CA GLU A 120 10.40 -5.72 26.55
C GLU A 120 11.51 -6.59 25.98
N ILE A 121 11.58 -6.75 24.65
CA ILE A 121 12.54 -7.64 23.98
C ILE A 121 13.72 -6.83 23.45
N TYR A 122 13.43 -5.74 22.75
CA TYR A 122 14.46 -5.00 22.02
C TYR A 122 15.02 -3.79 22.80
N GLY A 123 14.39 -3.40 23.91
CA GLY A 123 14.87 -2.30 24.76
C GLY A 123 14.75 -0.90 24.15
N TYR A 124 13.92 -0.71 23.12
CA TYR A 124 13.68 0.60 22.52
C TYR A 124 12.78 1.46 23.41
N PRO A 125 13.17 2.70 23.74
CA PRO A 125 12.36 3.61 24.56
C PRO A 125 11.16 4.19 23.81
N HIS A 126 11.23 4.24 22.47
CA HIS A 126 10.24 4.89 21.62
C HIS A 126 9.85 3.99 20.44
N PHE A 127 8.68 4.24 19.87
CA PHE A 127 8.08 3.42 18.82
C PHE A 127 7.43 4.32 17.75
N ILE A 128 7.76 4.10 16.49
CA ILE A 128 7.11 4.75 15.34
C ILE A 128 6.44 3.69 14.48
N ASN A 129 5.15 3.91 14.17
CA ASN A 129 4.43 3.14 13.17
C ASN A 129 4.37 3.96 11.87
N ASP A 130 4.99 3.46 10.80
CA ASP A 130 4.83 4.00 9.45
C ASP A 130 3.66 3.27 8.78
N VAL A 131 2.49 3.91 8.83
CA VAL A 131 1.26 3.39 8.24
C VAL A 131 1.21 3.61 6.73
N ALA A 132 0.60 2.66 6.03
CA ALA A 132 0.41 2.75 4.59
C ALA A 132 -0.42 4.00 4.22
N GLY A 133 -0.23 4.48 3.00
CA GLY A 133 -1.04 5.59 2.47
C GLY A 133 -2.54 5.25 2.37
N SER A 134 -2.90 3.98 2.40
CA SER A 134 -4.27 3.48 2.31
C SER A 134 -5.05 3.48 3.62
N LEU A 135 -4.44 3.82 4.78
CA LEU A 135 -5.10 3.80 6.09
C LEU A 135 -6.48 4.48 6.08
N CYS A 136 -6.60 5.64 5.43
CA CYS A 136 -7.84 6.42 5.35
C CYS A 136 -8.96 5.77 4.50
N ASP A 137 -8.63 4.73 3.74
CA ASP A 137 -9.57 3.94 2.94
C ASP A 137 -9.98 2.63 3.63
N LEU A 138 -9.47 2.36 4.84
CA LEU A 138 -9.86 1.21 5.66
C LEU A 138 -11.11 1.56 6.48
N GLU A 139 -12.28 1.54 5.87
CA GLU A 139 -13.55 1.89 6.52
C GLU A 139 -13.93 0.88 7.64
N GLU A 140 -14.44 1.43 8.76
CA GLU A 140 -15.22 0.79 9.85
C GLU A 140 -14.72 -0.59 10.36
N ASN A 141 -13.42 -0.72 10.59
CA ASN A 141 -12.81 -2.00 11.01
C ASN A 141 -12.07 -1.92 12.36
N GLY A 142 -12.15 -0.81 13.08
CA GLY A 142 -11.49 -0.62 14.37
C GLY A 142 -10.01 -0.20 14.29
N SER A 143 -9.42 -0.08 13.09
CA SER A 143 -7.99 0.23 12.92
C SER A 143 -7.64 1.61 13.46
N VAL A 144 -8.45 2.63 13.20
CA VAL A 144 -8.19 3.99 13.68
C VAL A 144 -8.28 4.02 15.20
N GLU A 145 -9.32 3.43 15.78
CA GLU A 145 -9.53 3.35 17.23
C GLU A 145 -8.38 2.62 17.94
N LEU A 146 -7.86 1.55 17.32
CA LEU A 146 -6.70 0.82 17.81
C LEU A 146 -5.43 1.68 17.74
N LEU A 147 -5.21 2.41 16.65
CA LEU A 147 -4.08 3.34 16.50
C LEU A 147 -4.14 4.44 17.55
N VAL A 148 -5.30 5.08 17.74
CA VAL A 148 -5.49 6.14 18.75
C VAL A 148 -5.25 5.64 20.16
N ARG A 149 -5.63 4.39 20.47
CA ARG A 149 -5.43 3.80 21.79
C ARG A 149 -3.95 3.55 22.13
N HIS A 150 -3.13 3.25 21.13
CA HIS A 150 -1.77 2.75 21.34
C HIS A 150 -0.67 3.68 20.83
N THR A 151 -1.01 4.67 20.02
CA THR A 151 -0.06 5.54 19.31
C THR A 151 -0.63 6.94 19.16
N LEU A 152 0.24 7.91 18.82
CA LEU A 152 -0.18 9.25 18.44
C LEU A 152 -0.27 9.35 16.91
N ILE A 153 -1.38 9.91 16.41
CA ILE A 153 -1.57 10.14 14.98
C ILE A 153 -0.88 11.46 14.57
N LEU A 154 0.01 11.37 13.58
CA LEU A 154 0.64 12.53 12.94
C LEU A 154 0.31 12.52 11.45
N TYR A 155 -0.45 13.50 11.00
CA TYR A 155 -0.75 13.70 9.59
C TYR A 155 0.21 14.71 8.97
N ILE A 156 1.06 14.23 8.05
CA ILE A 156 1.93 15.09 7.23
C ILE A 156 1.18 15.46 5.94
N LYS A 157 0.86 16.76 5.80
CA LYS A 157 0.24 17.37 4.63
C LYS A 157 1.30 17.89 3.65
N ALA A 158 0.94 18.00 2.38
CA ALA A 158 1.69 18.86 1.47
C ALA A 158 1.65 20.30 2.00
N ALA A 159 2.76 21.03 1.86
CA ALA A 159 2.88 22.37 2.40
C ALA A 159 2.06 23.40 1.63
N ASP A 160 1.91 23.22 0.32
CA ASP A 160 1.13 24.09 -0.55
C ASP A 160 0.67 23.37 -1.83
N LYS A 161 -0.13 24.09 -2.62
CA LYS A 161 -0.68 23.60 -3.89
C LYS A 161 0.40 23.18 -4.89
N TYR A 162 1.55 23.87 -4.91
CA TYR A 162 2.65 23.54 -5.81
C TYR A 162 3.24 22.16 -5.48
N GLU A 163 3.45 21.86 -4.20
CA GLU A 163 3.93 20.54 -3.79
C GLU A 163 2.91 19.43 -4.06
N GLU A 164 1.61 19.68 -3.85
CA GLU A 164 0.56 18.74 -4.24
C GLU A 164 0.63 18.41 -5.74
N ASP A 165 0.73 19.44 -6.58
CA ASP A 165 0.81 19.28 -8.03
C ASP A 165 2.08 18.52 -8.43
N GLU A 166 3.21 18.75 -7.74
CA GLU A 166 4.45 18.01 -7.97
C GLU A 166 4.37 16.54 -7.50
N LEU A 167 3.64 16.24 -6.43
CA LEU A 167 3.35 14.86 -6.01
C LEU A 167 2.50 14.14 -7.07
N ILE A 168 1.45 14.80 -7.55
CA ILE A 168 0.57 14.27 -8.59
C ILE A 168 1.38 14.05 -9.88
N ARG A 169 2.12 15.05 -10.35
CA ARG A 169 2.93 14.96 -11.57
C ARG A 169 3.93 13.82 -11.53
N ARG A 170 4.62 13.61 -10.40
CA ARG A 170 5.56 12.49 -10.22
C ARG A 170 4.86 11.14 -10.29
N ALA A 171 3.70 11.01 -9.63
CA ALA A 171 2.92 9.78 -9.64
C ALA A 171 2.34 9.47 -11.03
N GLN A 172 1.92 10.48 -11.80
CA GLN A 172 1.46 10.32 -13.18
C GLN A 172 2.59 9.97 -14.16
N LYS A 173 3.82 10.44 -13.89
CA LYS A 173 5.00 10.09 -14.70
C LYS A 173 5.44 8.65 -14.49
N TRP A 174 5.31 8.15 -13.26
CA TRP A 174 5.72 6.80 -12.87
C TRP A 174 4.59 6.12 -12.08
N PRO A 175 3.49 5.75 -12.75
CA PRO A 175 2.35 5.10 -12.11
C PRO A 175 2.75 3.78 -11.47
N LYS A 176 2.61 3.72 -10.14
CA LYS A 176 2.83 2.50 -9.35
C LYS A 176 1.50 1.82 -9.06
N PRO A 177 1.48 0.50 -8.80
CA PRO A 177 0.33 -0.19 -8.21
C PRO A 177 -0.25 0.55 -7.00
N LEU A 178 -1.58 0.64 -6.92
CA LEU A 178 -2.31 1.38 -5.88
C LEU A 178 -3.39 0.51 -5.25
N TYR A 179 -3.65 0.74 -3.96
CA TYR A 179 -4.88 0.28 -3.32
C TYR A 179 -6.02 1.28 -3.50
N PHE A 180 -7.23 0.77 -3.74
CA PHE A 180 -8.47 1.52 -3.90
C PHE A 180 -9.56 0.93 -2.99
N ARG A 181 -10.34 1.79 -2.30
CA ARG A 181 -11.59 1.31 -1.69
C ARG A 181 -12.56 0.83 -2.78
N PRO A 182 -13.32 -0.26 -2.56
CA PRO A 182 -14.17 -0.86 -3.61
C PRO A 182 -15.12 0.14 -4.28
N ALA A 183 -15.85 0.95 -3.49
CA ALA A 183 -16.80 1.92 -4.02
C ALA A 183 -16.13 2.99 -4.91
N PHE A 184 -14.93 3.44 -4.54
CA PHE A 184 -14.16 4.38 -5.36
C PHE A 184 -13.70 3.72 -6.65
N LEU A 185 -13.17 2.51 -6.56
CA LEU A 185 -12.68 1.78 -7.74
C LEU A 185 -13.80 1.61 -8.78
N ASP A 186 -14.99 1.20 -8.34
CA ASP A 186 -16.12 0.97 -9.23
C ASP A 186 -16.59 2.25 -9.93
N GLU A 187 -16.69 3.35 -9.19
CA GLU A 187 -17.01 4.67 -9.73
C GLU A 187 -15.98 5.12 -10.78
N GLN A 188 -14.69 4.98 -10.47
CA GLN A 188 -13.61 5.44 -11.36
C GLN A 188 -13.44 4.58 -12.60
N ILE A 189 -13.69 3.27 -12.51
CA ILE A 189 -13.72 2.38 -13.69
C ILE A 189 -14.83 2.84 -14.63
N GLN A 190 -16.04 3.06 -14.12
CA GLN A 190 -17.17 3.50 -14.94
C GLN A 190 -16.87 4.84 -15.63
N ALA A 191 -16.34 5.82 -14.89
CA ALA A 191 -15.96 7.10 -15.44
C ALA A 191 -14.88 6.98 -16.53
N TYR A 192 -13.84 6.17 -16.30
CA TYR A 192 -12.76 5.97 -17.28
C TYR A 192 -13.26 5.29 -18.56
N LEU A 193 -14.07 4.24 -18.43
CA LEU A 193 -14.63 3.52 -19.58
C LEU A 193 -15.50 4.45 -20.45
N GLN A 194 -16.32 5.30 -19.82
CA GLN A 194 -17.15 6.27 -20.54
C GLN A 194 -16.30 7.35 -21.24
N GLU A 195 -15.34 7.95 -20.53
CA GLU A 195 -14.46 9.00 -21.08
C GLU A 195 -13.64 8.51 -22.28
N HIS A 196 -13.18 7.27 -22.23
CA HIS A 196 -12.32 6.66 -23.26
C HIS A 196 -13.08 5.78 -24.26
N GLN A 197 -14.42 5.73 -24.19
CA GLN A 197 -15.29 4.92 -25.06
C GLN A 197 -14.91 3.43 -25.09
N LEU A 198 -14.51 2.89 -23.94
CA LEU A 198 -14.17 1.49 -23.74
C LEU A 198 -15.39 0.73 -23.21
N GLN A 199 -15.50 -0.55 -23.56
CA GLN A 199 -16.60 -1.41 -23.11
C GLN A 199 -16.22 -2.20 -21.85
N TYR A 200 -14.96 -2.62 -21.73
CA TYR A 200 -14.50 -3.51 -20.68
C TYR A 200 -13.19 -3.05 -20.07
N ALA A 201 -13.01 -3.34 -18.77
CA ALA A 201 -11.77 -3.01 -18.06
C ALA A 201 -10.51 -3.67 -18.67
N ALA A 202 -10.67 -4.83 -19.31
CA ALA A 202 -9.58 -5.52 -20.02
C ALA A 202 -9.05 -4.75 -21.24
N GLN A 203 -9.70 -3.67 -21.69
CA GLN A 203 -9.22 -2.81 -22.77
C GLN A 203 -8.37 -1.64 -22.27
N MET A 204 -8.35 -1.39 -20.97
CA MET A 204 -7.64 -0.26 -20.38
C MET A 204 -6.15 -0.50 -20.42
N GLU A 205 -5.37 0.50 -20.85
CA GLU A 205 -3.92 0.47 -20.69
C GLU A 205 -3.60 0.70 -19.20
N PRO A 206 -2.90 -0.24 -18.52
CA PRO A 206 -2.75 -0.18 -17.06
C PRO A 206 -2.06 1.09 -16.54
N ASP A 207 -1.02 1.60 -17.22
CA ASP A 207 -0.33 2.82 -16.80
C ASP A 207 -1.18 4.07 -17.03
N ALA A 208 -1.88 4.16 -18.17
CA ALA A 208 -2.76 5.26 -18.51
C ALA A 208 -3.91 5.38 -17.49
N PHE A 209 -4.55 4.26 -17.13
CA PHE A 209 -5.58 4.28 -16.10
C PHE A 209 -4.99 4.70 -14.74
N THR A 210 -3.86 4.11 -14.34
CA THR A 210 -3.23 4.40 -13.04
C THR A 210 -2.84 5.88 -12.92
N SER A 211 -2.28 6.45 -13.99
CA SER A 211 -1.94 7.88 -14.07
C SER A 211 -3.19 8.77 -14.10
N TRP A 212 -4.25 8.35 -14.78
CA TRP A 212 -5.51 9.10 -14.83
C TRP A 212 -6.23 9.09 -13.48
N VAL A 213 -6.24 7.96 -12.77
CA VAL A 213 -7.00 7.82 -11.52
C VAL A 213 -6.27 8.43 -10.31
N PHE A 214 -4.94 8.51 -10.34
CA PHE A 214 -4.15 8.95 -9.18
C PHE A 214 -4.55 10.34 -8.63
N PRO A 215 -4.71 11.42 -9.43
CA PRO A 215 -5.14 12.72 -8.90
C PRO A 215 -6.51 12.63 -8.20
N ARG A 216 -7.43 11.84 -8.76
CA ARG A 216 -8.78 11.64 -8.21
C ARG A 216 -8.71 10.89 -6.88
N LEU A 217 -7.86 9.86 -6.80
CA LEU A 217 -7.61 9.12 -5.57
C LEU A 217 -7.00 10.03 -4.51
N PHE A 218 -5.98 10.82 -4.87
CA PHE A 218 -5.31 11.78 -3.99
C PHE A 218 -6.32 12.74 -3.36
N HIS A 219 -7.14 13.42 -4.16
CA HIS A 219 -8.13 14.37 -3.65
C HIS A 219 -9.23 13.68 -2.82
N SER A 220 -9.64 12.46 -3.18
CA SER A 220 -10.63 11.72 -2.38
C SER A 220 -10.13 11.32 -0.98
N ARG A 221 -8.81 11.23 -0.79
CA ARG A 221 -8.18 10.84 0.47
C ARG A 221 -7.98 12.01 1.43
N ILE A 222 -7.81 13.24 0.93
CA ILE A 222 -7.58 14.44 1.77
C ILE A 222 -8.64 14.56 2.88
N PRO A 223 -9.96 14.64 2.60
CA PRO A 223 -10.95 14.80 3.65
C PRO A 223 -11.00 13.60 4.61
N ARG A 224 -10.63 12.39 4.15
CA ARG A 224 -10.58 11.18 4.97
C ARG A 224 -9.41 11.20 5.96
N TYR A 225 -8.23 11.68 5.53
CA TYR A 225 -7.14 11.90 6.46
C TYR A 225 -7.47 12.99 7.48
N GLU A 226 -8.13 14.05 7.05
CA GLU A 226 -8.54 15.15 7.95
C GLU A 226 -9.53 14.66 9.00
N ALA A 227 -10.52 13.85 8.61
CA ALA A 227 -11.48 13.25 9.53
C ALA A 227 -10.82 12.32 10.57
N ILE A 228 -9.67 11.72 10.26
CA ILE A 228 -8.88 10.93 11.22
C ILE A 228 -8.06 11.84 12.14
N ALA A 229 -7.37 12.83 11.57
CA ALA A 229 -6.40 13.65 12.29
C ALA A 229 -7.06 14.71 13.20
N GLU A 230 -8.16 15.34 12.76
CA GLU A 230 -8.83 16.42 13.49
C GLU A 230 -9.26 16.02 14.92
N PRO A 231 -9.95 14.88 15.16
CA PRO A 231 -10.33 14.49 16.51
C PRO A 231 -9.24 13.77 17.32
N HIS A 232 -8.15 13.30 16.69
CA HIS A 232 -7.27 12.29 17.30
C HIS A 232 -5.77 12.52 17.16
N GLY A 233 -5.32 13.54 16.44
CA GLY A 233 -3.92 13.69 16.09
C GLY A 233 -3.44 15.12 15.89
N TYR A 234 -2.20 15.21 15.40
CA TYR A 234 -1.56 16.46 15.03
C TYR A 234 -1.37 16.53 13.52
N THR A 235 -1.35 17.75 13.01
CA THR A 235 -1.06 18.02 11.60
C THR A 235 0.22 18.82 11.49
N VAL A 236 1.10 18.40 10.59
CA VAL A 236 2.29 19.14 10.16
C VAL A 236 2.34 19.17 8.65
N THR A 237 3.11 20.10 8.10
CA THR A 237 3.42 20.15 6.67
C THR A 237 4.74 19.43 6.40
N SER A 238 4.94 18.95 5.18
CA SER A 238 6.21 18.37 4.71
C SER A 238 7.44 19.27 4.95
N ARG A 239 7.27 20.60 4.99
CA ARG A 239 8.36 21.56 5.29
C ARG A 239 8.74 21.63 6.77
N GLN A 240 7.89 21.12 7.65
CA GLN A 240 8.12 21.11 9.10
C GLN A 240 8.73 19.78 9.59
N VAL A 241 8.92 18.82 8.69
CA VAL A 241 9.39 17.45 8.95
C VAL A 241 10.76 17.23 8.33
#